data_AF-A0A6G7YW68-F1
#
_entry.id   AF-A0A6G7YW68-F1
#
_cell.length_a   1.000
_cell.length_b   1.000
_cell.length_c   1.000
_cell.angle_alpha   90.00
_cell.angle_beta   90.00
_cell.angle_gamma   90.00
#
_symmetry.space_group_name_H-M   'P 1'
#
loop_
_entity.id
_entity.type
_entity.pdbx_description
1 polymer ?
#
loop_
_entity_poly.entity_id
_entity_poly.type
_entity_poly.pdbx_seq_one_letter_code
_entity_poly.pdbx_strand_id
1 'polypeptide(L)'
;MRLDRRLWGVACAVIVLSACTKNAGTRVDNVGEADPNYVQAVAATVQQRQANTLQMQFSALPAAEQNAVRAAAQSFATLSTDKQQVMRAEFEALDDVTRRGYLLGPTLGRAWPHLQPAFGYVPESERAAVLAMLRGLDREHLSSLERVAWRTPVDQREALRAKLLSMSATERNTWLFEQSF
;
A
#
# COMPACT_ATOMS: atom_id res chain seq x y z
N MET A 1 -8.64 -15.18 9.40
CA MET A 1 -7.92 -15.42 8.13
C MET A 1 -6.44 -15.14 8.34
N ARG A 2 -5.61 -16.17 8.50
CA ARG A 2 -4.15 -16.03 8.59
C ARG A 2 -3.62 -15.84 7.17
N LEU A 3 -3.57 -14.60 6.68
CA LEU A 3 -2.82 -14.31 5.46
C LEU A 3 -1.33 -14.47 5.80
N ASP A 4 -0.78 -15.57 5.30
CA ASP A 4 0.55 -16.03 5.58
C ASP A 4 1.62 -15.03 5.11
N ARG A 5 2.73 -15.02 5.84
CA ARG A 5 3.98 -14.27 5.58
C ARG A 5 4.47 -14.36 4.11
N ARG A 6 3.95 -15.33 3.35
CA ARG A 6 4.22 -15.61 1.94
C ARG A 6 3.55 -14.62 0.97
N LEU A 7 2.30 -14.22 1.21
CA LEU A 7 1.60 -13.23 0.37
C LEU A 7 2.18 -11.82 0.52
N TRP A 8 2.76 -11.52 1.68
CA TRP A 8 3.47 -10.27 1.98
C TRP A 8 4.70 -10.06 1.11
N GLY A 9 5.44 -11.14 0.81
CA GLY A 9 6.59 -11.08 -0.09
C GLY A 9 6.19 -10.83 -1.54
N VAL A 10 5.06 -11.43 -1.95
CA VAL A 10 4.51 -11.35 -3.31
C VAL A 10 3.97 -9.97 -3.63
N ALA A 11 3.12 -9.39 -2.77
CA ALA A 11 2.55 -8.05 -3.00
C ALA A 11 3.65 -6.99 -3.15
N CYS A 12 4.65 -7.02 -2.27
CA CYS A 12 5.82 -6.13 -2.32
C CYS A 12 6.72 -6.41 -3.52
N ALA A 13 6.92 -7.68 -3.89
CA ALA A 13 7.67 -8.07 -5.07
C ALA A 13 6.98 -7.68 -6.37
N VAL A 14 5.65 -7.75 -6.46
CA VAL A 14 4.87 -7.29 -7.60
C VAL A 14 4.94 -5.76 -7.72
N ILE A 15 4.89 -5.00 -6.62
CA ILE A 15 5.12 -3.54 -6.63
C ILE A 15 6.50 -3.18 -7.21
N VAL A 16 7.56 -3.88 -6.80
CA VAL A 16 8.93 -3.66 -7.32
C VAL A 16 9.10 -4.21 -8.73
N LEU A 17 8.57 -5.39 -9.04
CA LEU A 17 8.68 -6.01 -10.35
C LEU A 17 7.85 -5.27 -11.39
N SER A 18 6.68 -4.71 -11.08
CA SER A 18 5.94 -3.85 -12.01
C SER A 18 6.69 -2.55 -12.32
N ALA A 19 7.53 -2.05 -11.41
CA ALA A 19 8.46 -0.95 -11.69
C ALA A 19 9.72 -1.38 -12.46
N CYS A 20 10.14 -2.65 -12.32
CA CYS A 20 11.33 -3.21 -12.98
C CYS A 20 11.04 -3.99 -14.28
N THR A 21 9.79 -4.34 -14.59
CA THR A 21 9.41 -5.01 -15.84
C THR A 21 9.41 -3.99 -16.97
N LYS A 22 10.64 -3.77 -17.46
CA LYS A 22 10.99 -3.24 -18.77
C LYS A 22 10.68 -1.77 -19.01
N ASN A 23 11.64 -0.95 -18.59
CA ASN A 23 12.16 0.14 -19.41
C ASN A 23 12.97 -0.46 -20.59
N ALA A 24 12.28 -1.12 -21.53
CA ALA A 24 12.89 -1.60 -22.78
C ALA A 24 11.89 -1.43 -23.93
N GLY A 25 11.95 -0.27 -24.57
CA GLY A 25 11.19 0.09 -25.77
C GLY A 25 9.80 0.63 -25.43
N THR A 26 9.34 1.75 -25.95
CA THR A 26 9.74 2.59 -27.07
C THR A 26 9.11 3.96 -26.80
N ARG A 27 9.79 5.03 -27.19
CA ARG A 27 9.14 6.33 -27.32
C ARG A 27 8.08 6.18 -28.40
N VAL A 28 6.80 6.03 -28.01
CA VAL A 28 5.69 5.98 -28.95
C VAL A 28 5.38 7.41 -29.36
N ASP A 29 6.14 7.91 -30.33
CA ASP A 29 5.82 9.16 -31.03
C ASP A 29 4.69 8.87 -32.03
N ASN A 30 3.51 9.47 -31.80
CA ASN A 30 2.35 9.53 -32.70
C ASN A 30 1.81 8.20 -33.27
N VAL A 31 0.93 7.53 -32.52
CA VAL A 31 0.03 6.51 -33.08
C VAL A 31 -1.36 7.14 -33.24
N GLY A 32 -1.78 7.35 -34.50
CA GLY A 32 -3.11 7.87 -34.82
C GLY A 32 -4.21 6.87 -34.47
N GLU A 33 -5.40 7.37 -34.16
CA GLU A 33 -6.58 6.60 -33.69
C GLU A 33 -7.04 5.47 -34.64
N ALA A 34 -6.57 5.46 -35.89
CA ALA A 34 -6.88 4.46 -36.92
C ALA A 34 -5.85 3.30 -37.04
N ASP A 35 -4.79 3.28 -36.22
CA ASP A 35 -3.76 2.22 -36.26
C ASP A 35 -4.21 1.00 -35.43
N PRO A 36 -4.12 -0.25 -35.93
CA PRO A 36 -4.37 -1.46 -35.14
C PRO A 36 -3.50 -1.57 -33.88
N ASN A 37 -2.38 -0.83 -33.80
CA ASN A 37 -1.52 -0.75 -32.61
C ASN A 37 -1.91 0.35 -31.63
N TYR A 38 -2.91 1.18 -31.92
CA TYR A 38 -3.37 2.27 -31.06
C TYR A 38 -3.79 1.79 -29.67
N VAL A 39 -4.56 0.70 -29.60
CA VAL A 39 -5.00 0.12 -28.32
C VAL A 39 -3.81 -0.38 -27.49
N GLN A 40 -2.79 -0.95 -28.14
CA GLN A 40 -1.57 -1.40 -27.47
C GLN A 40 -0.71 -0.23 -27.00
N ALA A 41 -0.61 0.84 -27.78
CA ALA A 41 0.08 2.08 -27.42
C ALA A 41 -0.59 2.77 -26.22
N VAL A 42 -1.92 2.88 -26.22
CA VAL A 42 -2.68 3.43 -25.09
C VAL A 42 -2.48 2.55 -23.85
N ALA A 43 -2.61 1.22 -23.98
CA ALA A 43 -2.36 0.30 -22.87
C ALA A 43 -0.95 0.42 -22.29
N ALA A 44 0.08 0.55 -23.14
CA ALA A 44 1.46 0.76 -22.72
C ALA A 44 1.66 2.08 -21.96
N THR A 45 1.03 3.18 -22.40
CA THR A 45 1.12 4.47 -21.67
C THR A 45 0.40 4.43 -20.32
N VAL A 46 -0.73 3.75 -20.22
CA VAL A 46 -1.44 3.53 -18.97
C VAL A 46 -0.59 2.69 -18.02
N GLN A 47 0.04 1.63 -18.52
CA GLN A 47 0.96 0.79 -17.76
C GLN A 47 2.16 1.58 -17.22
N GLN A 48 2.75 2.46 -18.04
CA GLN A 48 3.87 3.31 -17.62
C GLN A 48 3.48 4.29 -16.52
N ARG A 49 2.30 4.91 -16.62
CA ARG A 49 1.79 5.83 -15.57
C ARG A 49 1.56 5.10 -14.24
N GLN A 50 1.05 3.87 -14.31
CA GLN A 50 0.89 3.02 -13.13
C GLN A 50 2.27 2.68 -12.52
N ALA A 51 3.24 2.24 -13.32
CA ALA A 51 4.60 1.95 -12.85
C ALA A 51 5.26 3.18 -12.18
N ASN A 52 5.13 4.36 -12.78
CA ASN A 52 5.63 5.61 -12.20
C ASN A 52 4.94 5.94 -10.86
N THR A 53 3.63 5.75 -10.77
CA THR A 53 2.87 5.98 -9.53
C THR A 53 3.32 5.05 -8.41
N LEU A 54 3.50 3.77 -8.73
CA LEU A 54 4.00 2.77 -7.77
C LEU A 54 5.44 3.08 -7.33
N GLN A 55 6.30 3.53 -8.25
CA GLN A 55 7.67 3.93 -7.94
C GLN A 55 7.71 5.14 -6.99
N MET A 56 6.83 6.13 -7.20
CA MET A 56 6.73 7.29 -6.30
C MET A 56 6.28 6.86 -4.89
N GLN A 57 5.31 5.95 -4.80
CA GLN A 57 4.83 5.41 -3.52
C GLN A 57 5.91 4.59 -2.79
N PHE A 58 6.66 3.76 -3.53
CA PHE A 58 7.79 3.01 -2.98
C PHE A 58 8.90 3.94 -2.48
N SER A 59 9.24 4.97 -3.25
CA SER A 59 10.26 5.96 -2.87
C SER A 59 9.86 6.77 -1.64
N ALA A 60 8.54 6.90 -1.39
CA ALA A 60 7.99 7.56 -0.21
C ALA A 60 7.97 6.67 1.05
N LEU A 61 8.35 5.39 0.95
CA LEU A 61 8.48 4.50 2.12
C LEU A 61 9.76 4.79 2.90
N PRO A 62 9.78 4.58 4.24
CA PRO A 62 11.00 4.64 5.04
C PRO A 62 12.07 3.66 4.52
N ALA A 63 13.35 3.99 4.68
CA ALA A 63 14.48 3.18 4.17
C ALA A 63 14.45 1.73 4.66
N ALA A 64 14.06 1.49 5.93
CA ALA A 64 13.92 0.14 6.47
C ALA A 64 12.83 -0.67 5.74
N GLU A 65 11.71 -0.02 5.40
CA GLU A 65 10.62 -0.65 4.64
C GLU A 65 11.01 -0.87 3.17
N GLN A 66 11.71 0.09 2.55
CA GLN A 66 12.26 -0.11 1.21
C GLN A 66 13.19 -1.32 1.16
N ASN A 67 14.06 -1.50 2.16
CA ASN A 67 14.96 -2.64 2.25
C ASN A 67 14.20 -3.96 2.44
N ALA A 68 13.18 -3.98 3.30
CA ALA A 68 12.33 -5.15 3.49
C ALA A 68 11.61 -5.56 2.19
N VAL A 69 11.09 -4.58 1.46
CA VAL A 69 10.44 -4.78 0.16
C VAL A 69 11.44 -5.29 -0.90
N ARG A 70 12.68 -4.76 -0.95
CA ARG A 70 13.73 -5.27 -1.84
C ARG A 70 14.14 -6.71 -1.52
N ALA A 71 14.28 -7.05 -0.24
CA ALA A 71 14.61 -8.42 0.19
C ALA A 71 13.49 -9.42 -0.17
N ALA A 72 12.23 -8.99 -0.04
CA ALA A 72 11.07 -9.75 -0.50
C ALA A 72 11.07 -9.95 -2.03
N ALA A 73 11.38 -8.90 -2.80
CA ALA A 73 11.48 -8.98 -4.26
C ALA A 73 12.58 -9.96 -4.72
N GLN A 74 13.73 -9.95 -4.05
CA GLN A 74 14.81 -10.92 -4.31
C GLN A 74 14.36 -12.36 -4.00
N SER A 75 13.66 -12.57 -2.88
CA SER A 75 13.15 -13.89 -2.50
C SER A 75 12.06 -14.39 -3.44
N PHE A 76 11.26 -13.49 -4.03
CA PHE A 76 10.27 -13.85 -5.02
C PHE A 76 10.90 -14.21 -6.37
N ALA A 77 11.96 -13.50 -6.76
CA ALA A 77 12.69 -13.75 -8.00
C ALA A 77 13.38 -15.13 -8.03
N THR A 78 13.65 -15.74 -6.87
CA THR A 78 14.19 -17.11 -6.79
C THR A 78 13.12 -18.20 -6.91
N LEU A 79 11.82 -17.85 -6.90
CA LEU A 79 10.73 -18.80 -7.11
C LEU A 79 10.62 -19.19 -8.59
N SER A 80 10.13 -20.40 -8.85
CA SER A 80 9.82 -20.84 -10.22
C SER A 80 8.74 -19.96 -10.85
N THR A 81 8.79 -19.82 -12.18
CA THR A 81 7.84 -18.99 -12.95
C THR A 81 6.38 -19.35 -12.66
N ASP A 82 6.04 -20.63 -12.53
CA ASP A 82 4.68 -21.08 -12.21
C ASP A 82 4.22 -20.55 -10.84
N LYS A 83 5.10 -20.63 -9.82
CA LYS A 83 4.79 -20.10 -8.49
C LYS A 83 4.65 -18.59 -8.52
N GLN A 84 5.49 -17.90 -9.30
CA GLN A 84 5.37 -16.46 -9.48
C GLN A 84 4.04 -16.09 -10.15
N GLN A 85 3.59 -16.85 -11.15
CA GLN A 85 2.33 -16.59 -11.86
C GLN A 85 1.12 -16.83 -10.97
N VAL A 86 1.08 -17.94 -10.22
CA VAL A 86 0.00 -18.22 -9.26
C VAL A 86 -0.10 -17.08 -8.24
N MET A 87 1.04 -16.66 -7.69
CA MET A 87 1.11 -15.60 -6.71
C MET A 87 0.69 -14.22 -7.28
N ARG A 88 1.01 -13.92 -8.55
CA ARG A 88 0.51 -12.72 -9.23
C ARG A 88 -1.00 -12.77 -9.42
N ALA A 89 -1.54 -13.90 -9.86
CA ALA A 89 -2.98 -14.08 -10.05
C ALA A 89 -3.75 -13.96 -8.72
N GLU A 90 -3.21 -14.51 -7.64
CA GLU A 90 -3.77 -14.34 -6.29
C GLU A 90 -3.79 -12.87 -5.85
N PHE A 91 -2.75 -12.10 -6.19
CA PHE A 91 -2.69 -10.67 -5.88
C PHE A 91 -3.67 -9.83 -6.74
N GLU A 92 -3.80 -10.16 -8.02
CA GLU A 92 -4.75 -9.52 -8.93
C GLU A 92 -6.20 -9.80 -8.52
N ALA A 93 -6.47 -10.99 -7.98
CA ALA A 93 -7.78 -11.39 -7.46
C ALA A 93 -8.19 -10.67 -6.17
N LEU A 94 -7.27 -9.98 -5.49
CA LEU A 94 -7.61 -9.15 -4.34
C LEU A 94 -8.44 -7.94 -4.76
N ASP A 95 -9.32 -7.49 -3.87
CA ASP A 95 -10.08 -6.25 -4.08
C ASP A 95 -9.15 -5.01 -4.09
N ASP A 96 -9.59 -3.96 -4.79
CA ASP A 96 -8.83 -2.72 -4.95
C ASP A 96 -8.50 -2.02 -3.63
N VAL A 97 -9.34 -2.16 -2.59
CA VAL A 97 -9.10 -1.53 -1.28
C VAL A 97 -7.94 -2.23 -0.58
N THR A 98 -7.94 -3.57 -0.59
CA THR A 98 -6.87 -4.40 -0.06
C THR A 98 -5.58 -4.19 -0.84
N ARG A 99 -5.65 -4.15 -2.19
CA ARG A 99 -4.49 -3.88 -3.06
C ARG A 99 -3.84 -2.53 -2.78
N ARG A 100 -4.65 -1.48 -2.60
CA ARG A 100 -4.18 -0.13 -2.21
C ARG A 100 -3.60 -0.09 -0.81
N GLY A 101 -4.14 -0.87 0.12
CA GLY A 101 -3.57 -1.03 1.46
C GLY A 101 -2.13 -1.52 1.43
N TYR A 102 -1.79 -2.42 0.51
CA TYR A 102 -0.42 -2.91 0.35
C TYR A 102 0.57 -1.86 -0.17
N LEU A 103 0.10 -0.79 -0.81
CA LEU A 103 0.94 0.33 -1.26
C LEU A 103 1.41 1.22 -0.09
N LEU A 104 0.81 1.08 1.08
CA LEU A 104 1.16 1.86 2.28
C LEU A 104 2.44 1.38 2.97
N GLY A 105 2.97 0.24 2.54
CA GLY A 105 4.16 -0.37 3.10
C GLY A 105 3.86 -1.62 3.94
N PRO A 106 4.90 -2.39 4.27
CA PRO A 106 4.78 -3.69 4.93
C PRO A 106 4.07 -3.66 6.30
N THR A 107 4.30 -2.60 7.08
CA THR A 107 3.76 -2.46 8.43
C THR A 107 2.29 -2.04 8.38
N LEU A 108 2.01 -0.96 7.65
CA LEU A 108 0.66 -0.41 7.51
C LEU A 108 -0.26 -1.29 6.68
N GLY A 109 0.24 -1.92 5.62
CA GLY A 109 -0.57 -2.82 4.78
C GLY A 109 -1.11 -4.02 5.54
N ARG A 110 -0.40 -4.51 6.58
CA ARG A 110 -0.89 -5.57 7.46
C ARG A 110 -2.01 -5.09 8.39
N ALA A 111 -1.88 -3.87 8.90
CA ALA A 111 -2.87 -3.25 9.78
C ALA A 111 -4.10 -2.76 9.00
N TRP A 112 -3.94 -2.51 7.71
CA TRP A 112 -4.93 -1.81 6.88
C TRP A 112 -6.34 -2.41 6.91
N PRO A 113 -6.56 -3.74 6.83
CA PRO A 113 -7.90 -4.29 6.92
C PRO A 113 -8.63 -3.95 8.23
N HIS A 114 -7.90 -3.80 9.34
CA HIS A 114 -8.45 -3.43 10.65
C HIS A 114 -8.59 -1.91 10.81
N LEU A 115 -7.77 -1.13 10.11
CA LEU A 115 -7.84 0.34 10.10
C LEU A 115 -8.87 0.87 9.08
N GLN A 116 -9.19 0.11 8.04
CA GLN A 116 -10.08 0.49 6.94
C GLN A 116 -11.46 0.97 7.42
N PRO A 117 -12.08 0.42 8.47
CA PRO A 117 -13.31 0.98 9.00
C PRO A 117 -13.12 2.45 9.43
N ALA A 118 -12.12 2.77 10.26
CA ALA A 118 -11.91 4.13 10.76
C ALA A 118 -11.34 5.11 9.72
N PHE A 119 -10.55 4.61 8.77
CA PHE A 119 -9.79 5.43 7.82
C PHE A 119 -10.15 5.20 6.34
N GLY A 120 -11.23 4.47 6.05
CA GLY A 120 -11.64 4.15 4.68
C GLY A 120 -12.10 5.36 3.89
N TYR A 121 -12.61 6.38 4.57
CA TYR A 121 -12.95 7.68 3.99
C TYR A 121 -12.19 8.79 4.71
N VAL A 122 -11.15 9.32 4.06
CA VAL A 122 -10.35 10.47 4.52
C VAL A 122 -10.41 11.55 3.43
N PRO A 123 -10.81 12.79 3.76
CA PRO A 123 -10.76 13.93 2.84
C PRO A 123 -9.37 14.10 2.24
N GLU A 124 -9.29 14.53 0.98
CA GLU A 124 -8.02 14.68 0.26
C GLU A 124 -7.02 15.57 1.02
N SER A 125 -7.52 16.63 1.64
CA SER A 125 -6.73 17.56 2.47
C SER A 125 -6.07 16.91 3.68
N GLU A 126 -6.67 15.86 4.23
CA GLU A 126 -6.18 15.17 5.44
C GLU A 126 -5.33 13.95 5.14
N ARG A 127 -5.39 13.41 3.91
CA ARG A 127 -4.74 12.13 3.55
C ARG A 127 -3.25 12.13 3.88
N ALA A 128 -2.54 13.19 3.52
CA ALA A 128 -1.11 13.28 3.76
C ALA A 128 -0.77 13.28 5.26
N ALA A 129 -1.53 14.03 6.07
CA ALA A 129 -1.33 14.12 7.51
C ALA A 129 -1.66 12.80 8.22
N VAL A 130 -2.76 12.15 7.85
CA VAL A 130 -3.13 10.82 8.37
C VAL A 130 -2.06 9.79 8.03
N LEU A 131 -1.57 9.80 6.79
CA LEU A 131 -0.53 8.85 6.37
C LEU A 131 0.79 9.07 7.12
N ALA A 132 1.21 10.32 7.30
CA ALA A 132 2.40 10.66 8.07
C ALA A 132 2.27 10.22 9.54
N MET A 133 1.10 10.45 10.16
CA MET A 133 0.79 9.96 11.50
C MET A 133 0.90 8.45 11.58
N LEU A 134 0.22 7.71 10.68
CA LEU A 134 0.21 6.25 10.68
C LEU A 134 1.63 5.68 10.53
N ARG A 135 2.47 6.31 9.71
CA ARG A 135 3.88 5.93 9.52
C ARG A 135 4.77 6.23 10.73
N GLY A 136 4.37 7.17 11.58
CA GLY A 136 5.08 7.50 12.81
C GLY A 136 4.78 6.55 13.97
N LEU A 137 3.77 5.68 13.85
CA LEU A 137 3.42 4.70 14.88
C LEU A 137 4.28 3.44 14.74
N ASP A 138 4.77 2.92 15.85
CA ASP A 138 5.36 1.58 15.88
C ASP A 138 4.27 0.48 15.86
N ARG A 139 4.71 -0.77 15.88
CA ARG A 139 3.82 -1.94 15.80
C ARG A 139 2.86 -2.04 17.00
N GLU A 140 3.30 -1.65 18.19
CA GLU A 140 2.47 -1.77 19.40
C GLU A 140 1.35 -0.74 19.37
N HIS A 141 1.69 0.51 19.07
CA HIS A 141 0.72 1.60 18.95
C HIS A 141 -0.23 1.39 17.76
N LEU A 142 0.25 0.83 16.64
CA LEU A 142 -0.63 0.41 15.53
C LEU A 142 -1.62 -0.67 15.97
N SER A 143 -1.18 -1.66 16.75
CA SER A 143 -2.07 -2.72 17.24
C SER A 143 -3.14 -2.17 18.19
N SER A 144 -2.80 -1.16 19.01
CA SER A 144 -3.78 -0.43 19.82
C SER A 144 -4.77 0.37 18.96
N LEU A 145 -4.27 1.04 17.93
CA LEU A 145 -5.11 1.80 16.99
C LEU A 145 -6.09 0.90 16.24
N GLU A 146 -5.68 -0.31 15.84
CA GLU A 146 -6.57 -1.31 15.23
C GLU A 146 -7.75 -1.67 16.16
N ARG A 147 -7.48 -1.86 17.46
CA ARG A 147 -8.53 -2.14 18.46
C ARG A 147 -9.49 -0.96 18.63
N VAL A 148 -8.94 0.26 18.74
CA VAL A 148 -9.74 1.49 18.82
C VAL A 148 -10.61 1.62 17.57
N ALA A 149 -10.04 1.49 16.38
CA ALA A 149 -10.74 1.59 15.11
C ALA A 149 -11.90 0.59 15.01
N TRP A 150 -11.68 -0.65 15.46
CA TRP A 150 -12.72 -1.68 15.50
C TRP A 150 -13.89 -1.32 16.42
N ARG A 151 -13.62 -0.72 17.58
CA ARG A 151 -14.64 -0.32 18.57
C ARG A 151 -15.33 1.00 18.21
N THR A 152 -14.82 1.76 17.24
CA THR A 152 -15.30 3.10 16.91
C THR A 152 -16.51 3.04 15.97
N PRO A 153 -17.70 3.49 16.41
CA PRO A 153 -18.89 3.59 15.57
C PRO A 153 -18.68 4.52 14.37
N VAL A 154 -19.44 4.34 13.29
CA VAL A 154 -19.24 5.05 12.01
C VAL A 154 -19.29 6.57 12.17
N ASP A 155 -20.23 7.07 12.96
CA ASP A 155 -20.46 8.49 13.29
C ASP A 155 -19.32 9.11 14.13
N GLN A 156 -18.51 8.28 14.80
CA GLN A 156 -17.40 8.75 15.65
C GLN A 156 -16.03 8.70 14.96
N ARG A 157 -15.96 8.14 13.74
CA ARG A 157 -14.67 7.94 13.03
C ARG A 157 -13.99 9.24 12.64
N GLU A 158 -14.77 10.24 12.25
CA GLU A 158 -14.25 11.58 11.95
C GLU A 158 -13.68 12.23 13.20
N ALA A 159 -14.43 12.20 14.31
CA ALA A 159 -13.99 12.73 15.59
C ALA A 159 -12.73 12.03 16.11
N LEU A 160 -12.64 10.70 15.99
CA LEU A 160 -11.43 9.94 16.32
C LEU A 160 -10.23 10.44 15.51
N ARG A 161 -10.39 10.62 14.19
CA ARG A 161 -9.31 11.07 13.32
C ARG A 161 -8.87 12.50 13.66
N ALA A 162 -9.82 13.41 13.83
CA ALA A 162 -9.53 14.79 14.23
C ALA A 162 -8.75 14.84 15.55
N LYS A 163 -9.18 14.04 16.54
CA LYS A 163 -8.48 13.90 17.83
C LYS A 163 -7.05 13.39 17.68
N LEU A 164 -6.84 12.35 16.87
CA LEU A 164 -5.50 11.79 16.64
C LEU A 164 -4.58 12.78 15.91
N LEU A 165 -5.12 13.56 14.98
CA LEU A 165 -4.37 14.58 14.24
C LEU A 165 -4.06 15.82 15.08
N SER A 166 -4.90 16.17 16.07
CA SER A 166 -4.63 17.29 16.97
C SER A 166 -3.56 16.99 18.03
N MET A 167 -3.31 15.70 18.33
CA MET A 167 -2.29 15.28 19.29
C MET A 167 -0.88 15.37 18.70
N SER A 168 0.09 15.77 19.51
CA SER A 168 1.51 15.54 19.21
C SER A 168 1.83 14.04 19.14
N ALA A 169 2.98 13.68 18.57
CA ALA A 169 3.39 12.27 18.47
C ALA A 169 3.48 11.59 19.85
N THR A 170 4.04 12.28 20.84
CA THR A 170 4.17 11.76 22.21
C THR A 170 2.81 11.54 22.86
N GLU A 171 1.93 12.55 22.81
CA GLU A 171 0.58 12.46 23.40
C GLU A 171 -0.24 11.35 22.75
N ARG A 172 -0.13 11.20 21.43
CA ARG A 172 -0.83 10.14 20.69
C ARG A 172 -0.35 8.76 21.13
N ASN A 173 0.95 8.57 21.29
CA ASN A 173 1.52 7.30 21.74
C ASN A 173 1.06 6.95 23.16
N THR A 174 1.11 7.91 24.08
CA THR A 174 0.58 7.74 25.44
C THR A 174 -0.91 7.39 25.41
N TRP A 175 -1.72 8.13 24.65
CA TRP A 175 -3.15 7.84 24.54
C TRP A 175 -3.42 6.43 23.97
N LEU A 176 -2.71 6.03 22.91
CA LEU A 176 -2.84 4.69 22.32
C LEU A 176 -2.38 3.58 23.27
N PHE A 177 -1.37 3.85 24.10
CA PHE A 177 -0.96 2.93 25.17
C PHE A 177 -2.07 2.77 26.22
N GLU A 178 -2.73 3.86 26.63
CA GLU A 178 -3.87 3.80 27.54
C GLU A 178 -5.06 3.03 26.95
N GLN A 179 -5.29 3.13 25.63
CA GLN A 179 -6.33 2.37 24.93
C GLN A 179 -6.00 0.87 24.75
N SER A 180 -4.80 0.44 25.16
CA SER A 180 -4.35 -0.95 24.99
C SER A 180 -4.86 -1.90 26.08
N PHE A 181 -5.33 -1.35 27.21
CA PHE A 181 -5.95 -2.04 28.34
C PHE A 181 -7.48 -1.93 28.31
#